data_AF-A0A9X5P9X0-F1
#
_entry.id   AF-A0A9X5P9X0-F1
#
_cell.length_a   1.000
_cell.length_b   1.000
_cell.length_c   1.000
_cell.angle_alpha   90.00
_cell.angle_beta   90.00
_cell.angle_gamma   90.00
#
_symmetry.space_group_name_H-M   'P 1'
#
loop_
_entity.id
_entity.type
_entity.pdbx_description
1 polymer ?
#
loop_
_entity_poly.entity_id
_entity_poly.type
_entity_poly.pdbx_seq_one_letter_code
_entity_poly.pdbx_strand_id
1 'polypeptide(L)'
;MFQKHLQKAADSIEKRTLYVVATPIGNLADITLRALAVLQKADIICAEDTRVTAQLLSAYGIQGKLVSVREHNEQQMADKIINHLSDDLTVAQVSDAGTPAVCDPGAKLARRVREAGFKVVPVVGASAVMGALSVAGVTEPNFYFNGFLPPKSGERQKLLAKWAQADFPVVMFETPHRIEATLADMAVLFPERSLTLAREITKTFETFLSGTVTEIQTTLKNDGNQARGEMVLILHPAPREKHDTLPDATQNVMKILAAELPTKQAAELAAKITGEGKKALYDLALEWKRVSDDV
;
A
#
# COMPACT_ATOMS: atom_id res chain seq x y z
N MET A 1 -24.30 0.51 -24.40
CA MET A 1 -23.56 1.49 -23.59
C MET A 1 -22.08 1.13 -23.43
N PHE A 2 -21.75 -0.09 -22.97
CA PHE A 2 -20.36 -0.57 -22.80
C PHE A 2 -19.48 -0.47 -24.06
N GLN A 3 -19.99 -0.89 -25.22
CA GLN A 3 -19.25 -0.80 -26.50
C GLN A 3 -18.81 0.63 -26.85
N LYS A 4 -19.62 1.65 -26.51
CA LYS A 4 -19.26 3.06 -26.74
C LYS A 4 -18.04 3.46 -25.91
N HIS A 5 -17.99 3.06 -24.64
CA HIS A 5 -16.87 3.37 -23.76
C HIS A 5 -15.60 2.58 -24.13
N LEU A 6 -15.76 1.32 -24.54
CA LEU A 6 -14.65 0.52 -25.06
C LEU A 6 -14.08 1.14 -26.35
N GLN A 7 -14.94 1.52 -27.30
CA GLN A 7 -14.51 2.18 -28.54
C GLN A 7 -13.79 3.49 -28.25
N LYS A 8 -14.35 4.33 -27.37
CA LYS A 8 -13.70 5.58 -26.96
C LYS A 8 -12.33 5.34 -26.33
N ALA A 9 -12.17 4.27 -25.56
CA ALA A 9 -10.87 3.89 -25.00
C ALA A 9 -9.90 3.43 -26.09
N ALA A 10 -10.36 2.62 -27.05
CA ALA A 10 -9.57 2.15 -28.19
C ALA A 10 -9.11 3.30 -29.10
N ASP A 11 -9.97 4.30 -29.32
CA ASP A 11 -9.65 5.49 -30.13
C ASP A 11 -8.64 6.42 -29.45
N SER A 12 -8.48 6.30 -28.12
CA SER A 12 -7.49 7.07 -27.35
C SER A 12 -6.10 6.43 -27.30
N ILE A 13 -5.92 5.27 -27.93
CA ILE A 13 -4.64 4.55 -27.92
C ILE A 13 -3.72 5.16 -28.97
N GLU A 14 -2.56 5.60 -28.52
CA GLU A 14 -1.55 6.26 -29.32
C GLU A 14 -0.40 5.30 -29.63
N LYS A 15 0.13 5.41 -30.85
CA LYS A 15 1.37 4.76 -31.25
C LYS A 15 2.56 5.28 -30.46
N ARG A 16 3.70 4.58 -30.52
CA ARG A 16 4.96 4.98 -29.86
C ARG A 16 4.80 5.19 -28.34
N THR A 17 3.89 4.44 -27.73
CA THR A 17 3.53 4.56 -26.33
C THR A 17 3.65 3.22 -25.62
N LEU A 18 4.29 3.22 -24.45
CA LEU A 18 4.25 2.12 -23.51
C LEU A 18 3.09 2.31 -22.54
N TYR A 19 2.10 1.43 -22.60
CA TYR A 19 1.00 1.37 -21.65
C TYR A 19 1.32 0.40 -20.53
N VAL A 20 1.31 0.86 -19.27
CA VAL A 20 1.50 0.02 -18.09
C VAL A 20 0.13 -0.39 -17.56
N VAL A 21 -0.29 -1.62 -17.80
CA VAL A 21 -1.67 -2.07 -17.68
C VAL A 21 -1.88 -2.93 -16.45
N ALA A 22 -2.70 -2.44 -15.53
CA ALA A 22 -3.13 -3.24 -14.39
C ALA A 22 -4.03 -4.40 -14.82
N THR A 23 -3.72 -5.60 -14.33
CA THR A 23 -4.46 -6.85 -14.57
C THR A 23 -5.25 -7.24 -13.32
N PRO A 24 -6.28 -8.09 -13.45
CA PRO A 24 -6.99 -8.66 -12.29
C PRO A 24 -6.08 -9.32 -11.26
N ILE A 25 -6.50 -9.33 -9.98
CA ILE A 25 -5.78 -9.98 -8.87
C ILE A 25 -6.40 -11.31 -8.41
N GLY A 26 -7.36 -11.83 -9.17
CA GLY A 26 -8.05 -13.07 -8.82
C GLY A 26 -9.38 -13.25 -9.54
N ASN A 27 -10.12 -12.16 -9.74
CA ASN A 27 -11.39 -12.16 -10.46
C ASN A 27 -11.27 -11.47 -11.82
N LEU A 28 -11.49 -12.21 -12.90
CA LEU A 28 -11.42 -11.66 -14.26
C LEU A 28 -12.26 -10.38 -14.42
N ALA A 29 -13.43 -10.30 -13.76
CA ALA A 29 -14.33 -9.16 -13.84
C ALA A 29 -13.73 -7.81 -13.38
N ASP A 30 -12.60 -7.81 -12.68
CA ASP A 30 -11.92 -6.60 -12.22
C ASP A 30 -11.08 -5.90 -13.31
N ILE A 31 -11.03 -6.47 -14.53
CA ILE A 31 -10.36 -5.81 -15.65
C ILE A 31 -11.13 -4.56 -16.10
N THR A 32 -10.41 -3.49 -16.42
CA THR A 32 -11.04 -2.27 -16.91
C THR A 32 -11.27 -2.31 -18.42
N LEU A 33 -12.30 -1.57 -18.90
CA LEU A 33 -12.51 -1.41 -20.35
C LEU A 33 -11.29 -0.81 -21.06
N ARG A 34 -10.53 0.07 -20.38
CA ARG A 34 -9.30 0.65 -20.96
C ARG A 34 -8.18 -0.37 -21.05
N ALA A 35 -8.04 -1.27 -20.07
CA ALA A 35 -7.09 -2.37 -20.14
C ALA A 35 -7.40 -3.28 -21.34
N LEU A 36 -8.67 -3.68 -21.52
CA LEU A 36 -9.10 -4.47 -22.67
C LEU A 36 -8.81 -3.76 -24.01
N ALA A 37 -9.13 -2.47 -24.12
CA ALA A 37 -8.86 -1.69 -25.33
C ALA A 37 -7.35 -1.63 -25.65
N VAL A 38 -6.50 -1.41 -24.66
CA VAL A 38 -5.04 -1.39 -24.84
C VAL A 38 -4.53 -2.76 -25.27
N LEU A 39 -4.93 -3.83 -24.57
CA LEU A 39 -4.47 -5.19 -24.89
C LEU A 39 -4.92 -5.65 -26.28
N GLN A 40 -6.08 -5.19 -26.76
CA GLN A 40 -6.56 -5.45 -28.13
C GLN A 40 -5.80 -4.67 -29.21
N LYS A 41 -5.23 -3.51 -28.87
CA LYS A 41 -4.57 -2.61 -29.82
C LYS A 41 -3.05 -2.68 -29.78
N ALA A 42 -2.46 -3.20 -28.70
CA ALA A 42 -1.03 -3.31 -28.55
C ALA A 42 -0.43 -4.28 -29.57
N ASP A 43 0.60 -3.84 -30.27
CA ASP A 43 1.35 -4.68 -31.21
C ASP A 43 2.22 -5.70 -30.45
N ILE A 44 2.69 -5.32 -29.24
CA ILE A 44 3.50 -6.14 -28.35
C ILE A 44 2.95 -6.06 -26.92
N ILE A 45 2.86 -7.21 -26.25
CA ILE A 45 2.47 -7.32 -24.84
C ILE A 45 3.66 -7.90 -24.06
N CYS A 46 4.31 -7.07 -23.26
CA CYS A 46 5.33 -7.44 -22.30
C CYS A 46 4.67 -8.05 -21.07
N ALA A 47 5.02 -9.29 -20.73
CA ALA A 47 4.46 -10.03 -19.60
C ALA A 47 5.58 -10.59 -18.70
N GLU A 48 5.33 -10.66 -17.39
CA GLU A 48 6.22 -11.34 -16.45
C GLU A 48 6.26 -12.85 -16.71
N ASP A 49 5.10 -13.52 -16.60
CA ASP A 49 4.84 -14.85 -17.13
C ASP A 49 3.87 -14.78 -18.31
N THR A 50 4.39 -15.12 -19.50
CA THR A 50 3.61 -15.18 -20.73
C THR A 50 2.49 -16.24 -20.67
N ARG A 51 2.62 -17.26 -19.83
CA ARG A 51 1.60 -18.32 -19.67
C ARG A 51 0.38 -17.78 -18.92
N VAL A 52 0.61 -17.06 -17.83
CA VAL A 52 -0.46 -16.40 -17.05
C VAL A 52 -1.16 -15.37 -17.92
N THR A 53 -0.39 -14.53 -18.60
CA THR A 53 -0.96 -13.51 -19.50
C THR A 53 -1.71 -14.14 -20.68
N ALA A 54 -1.23 -15.24 -21.26
CA ALA A 54 -1.94 -15.94 -22.33
C ALA A 54 -3.32 -16.46 -21.89
N GLN A 55 -3.44 -16.94 -20.64
CA GLN A 55 -4.74 -17.35 -20.08
C GLN A 55 -5.68 -16.16 -19.94
N LEU A 56 -5.19 -15.01 -19.44
CA LEU A 56 -5.96 -13.77 -19.36
C LEU A 56 -6.45 -13.32 -20.74
N LEU A 57 -5.57 -13.27 -21.74
CA LEU A 57 -5.94 -12.86 -23.10
C LEU A 57 -6.97 -13.82 -23.72
N SER A 58 -6.78 -15.13 -23.53
CA SER A 58 -7.70 -16.17 -23.99
C SER A 58 -9.10 -16.01 -23.39
N ALA A 59 -9.20 -15.72 -22.09
CA ALA A 59 -10.49 -15.49 -21.41
C ALA A 59 -11.28 -14.32 -22.01
N TYR A 60 -10.59 -13.36 -22.64
CA TYR A 60 -11.19 -12.20 -23.31
C TYR A 60 -11.22 -12.30 -24.84
N GLY A 61 -10.79 -13.43 -25.42
CA GLY A 61 -10.70 -13.60 -26.88
C GLY A 61 -9.71 -12.64 -27.54
N ILE A 62 -8.69 -12.17 -26.81
CA ILE A 62 -7.68 -11.25 -27.31
C ILE A 62 -6.49 -12.06 -27.84
N GLN A 63 -6.00 -11.67 -29.02
CA GLN A 63 -4.74 -12.15 -29.56
C GLN A 63 -3.69 -11.07 -29.42
N GLY A 64 -2.47 -11.44 -29.05
CA GLY A 64 -1.36 -10.49 -28.92
C GLY A 64 -0.01 -11.19 -28.96
N LYS A 65 1.01 -10.47 -29.41
CA LYS A 65 2.38 -10.97 -29.43
C LYS A 65 3.02 -10.77 -28.06
N LEU A 66 3.20 -11.88 -27.34
CA LEU A 66 3.75 -11.88 -25.99
C LEU A 66 5.29 -11.87 -26.00
N VAL A 67 5.88 -11.05 -25.15
CA VAL A 67 7.33 -10.99 -24.89
C VAL A 67 7.56 -11.05 -23.39
N SER A 68 8.43 -11.94 -22.91
CA SER A 68 8.72 -12.05 -21.49
C SER A 68 9.66 -10.95 -21.01
N VAL A 69 9.24 -10.18 -20.00
CA VAL A 69 10.03 -9.17 -19.30
C VAL A 69 9.97 -9.45 -17.81
N ARG A 70 11.12 -9.79 -17.23
CA ARG A 70 11.30 -10.20 -15.83
C ARG A 70 12.37 -9.34 -15.18
N GLU A 71 12.42 -9.33 -13.85
CA GLU A 71 13.31 -8.44 -13.11
C GLU A 71 14.79 -8.49 -13.55
N HIS A 72 15.28 -9.71 -13.86
CA HIS A 72 16.68 -9.94 -14.25
C HIS A 72 17.01 -9.51 -15.68
N ASN A 73 16.04 -9.46 -16.60
CA ASN A 73 16.26 -9.12 -18.01
C ASN A 73 15.68 -7.75 -18.41
N GLU A 74 15.07 -7.05 -17.46
CA GLU A 74 14.31 -5.82 -17.70
C GLU A 74 15.12 -4.75 -18.44
N GLN A 75 16.38 -4.55 -18.06
CA GLN A 75 17.26 -3.58 -18.72
C GLN A 75 17.59 -3.98 -20.17
N GLN A 76 17.92 -5.25 -20.40
CA GLN A 76 18.22 -5.76 -21.73
C GLN A 76 16.99 -5.68 -22.63
N MET A 77 15.81 -5.93 -22.07
CA MET A 77 14.56 -5.84 -22.80
C MET A 77 14.16 -4.41 -23.13
N ALA A 78 14.54 -3.43 -22.29
CA ALA A 78 14.22 -2.03 -22.53
C ALA A 78 14.67 -1.53 -23.90
N ASP A 79 15.88 -1.88 -24.34
CA ASP A 79 16.39 -1.44 -25.64
C ASP A 79 15.57 -2.02 -26.81
N LYS A 80 15.12 -3.28 -26.69
CA LYS A 80 14.24 -3.88 -27.70
C LYS A 80 12.86 -3.21 -27.73
N ILE A 81 12.32 -2.87 -26.56
CA ILE A 81 11.04 -2.16 -26.46
C ILE A 81 11.16 -0.74 -27.02
N ILE A 82 12.26 -0.03 -26.75
CA ILE A 82 12.55 1.28 -27.31
C ILE A 82 12.61 1.21 -28.85
N ASN A 83 13.22 0.18 -29.41
CA ASN A 83 13.23 -0.03 -30.86
C ASN A 83 11.81 -0.25 -31.41
N HIS A 84 11.00 -1.09 -30.76
CA HIS A 84 9.60 -1.27 -31.15
C HIS A 84 8.81 0.05 -31.13
N LEU A 85 8.99 0.87 -30.09
CA LEU A 85 8.36 2.18 -30.00
C LEU A 85 8.88 3.16 -31.06
N SER A 86 10.13 3.01 -31.51
CA SER A 86 10.71 3.79 -32.61
C SER A 86 10.10 3.41 -33.96
N ASP A 87 9.70 2.15 -34.13
CA ASP A 87 9.03 1.61 -35.32
C ASP A 87 7.51 1.88 -35.33
N ASP A 88 7.05 2.93 -34.64
CA ASP A 88 5.64 3.31 -34.54
C ASP A 88 4.72 2.27 -33.88
N LEU A 89 5.27 1.29 -33.15
CA LEU A 89 4.49 0.28 -32.46
C LEU A 89 3.94 0.77 -31.11
N THR A 90 2.84 0.15 -30.70
CA THR A 90 2.22 0.31 -29.39
C THR A 90 2.59 -0.88 -28.52
N VAL A 91 3.07 -0.62 -27.30
CA VAL A 91 3.50 -1.68 -26.38
C VAL A 91 2.66 -1.62 -25.11
N ALA A 92 2.13 -2.76 -24.68
CA ALA A 92 1.52 -2.92 -23.37
C ALA A 92 2.47 -3.69 -22.44
N GLN A 93 2.52 -3.32 -21.17
CA GLN A 93 3.20 -4.06 -20.12
C GLN A 93 2.18 -4.50 -19.08
N VAL A 94 2.23 -5.77 -18.70
CA VAL A 94 1.43 -6.37 -17.64
C VAL A 94 2.34 -7.13 -16.67
N SER A 95 1.91 -7.27 -15.42
CA SER A 95 2.41 -8.26 -14.46
C SER A 95 1.39 -9.38 -14.33
N ASP A 96 1.78 -10.46 -13.63
CA ASP A 96 0.92 -11.63 -13.46
C ASP A 96 -0.40 -11.28 -12.75
N ALA A 97 -0.38 -10.30 -11.85
CA ALA A 97 -1.56 -9.79 -11.17
C ALA A 97 -1.37 -8.33 -10.72
N GLY A 98 -2.44 -7.53 -10.79
CA GLY A 98 -2.46 -6.20 -10.20
C GLY A 98 -1.74 -5.15 -11.03
N THR A 99 -1.09 -4.20 -10.38
CA THR A 99 -0.47 -3.04 -11.04
C THR A 99 1.01 -3.29 -11.31
N PRO A 100 1.47 -3.36 -12.57
CA PRO A 100 2.87 -3.64 -12.87
C PRO A 100 3.82 -2.58 -12.29
N ALA A 101 5.08 -2.98 -12.10
CA ALA A 101 6.14 -2.15 -11.51
C ALA A 101 5.96 -1.80 -10.01
N VAL A 102 4.93 -2.34 -9.34
CA VAL A 102 4.72 -2.19 -7.88
C VAL A 102 4.90 -3.55 -7.22
N CYS A 103 6.07 -3.78 -6.63
CA CYS A 103 6.52 -5.11 -6.16
C CYS A 103 6.70 -6.16 -7.28
N ASP A 104 6.63 -5.73 -8.54
CA ASP A 104 6.79 -6.55 -9.75
C ASP A 104 7.86 -5.92 -10.67
N PRO A 105 8.36 -6.65 -11.69
CA PRO A 105 9.20 -6.09 -12.74
C PRO A 105 8.48 -4.95 -13.50
N GLY A 106 9.23 -3.93 -13.94
CA GLY A 106 8.71 -2.94 -14.89
C GLY A 106 9.11 -1.49 -14.64
N ALA A 107 9.54 -1.16 -13.43
CA ALA A 107 9.95 0.19 -13.08
C ALA A 107 11.16 0.67 -13.89
N LYS A 108 12.15 -0.21 -14.14
CA LYS A 108 13.35 0.12 -14.93
C LYS A 108 13.00 0.27 -16.40
N LEU A 109 12.12 -0.58 -16.94
CA LEU A 109 11.61 -0.46 -18.32
C LEU A 109 10.90 0.88 -18.51
N ALA A 110 9.93 1.19 -17.65
CA ALA A 110 9.18 2.44 -17.71
C ALA A 110 10.10 3.66 -17.63
N ARG A 111 11.11 3.63 -16.76
CA ARG A 111 12.13 4.69 -16.67
C ARG A 111 12.92 4.84 -17.96
N ARG A 112 13.48 3.76 -18.49
CA ARG A 112 14.28 3.76 -19.73
C ARG A 112 13.51 4.27 -20.93
N VAL A 113 12.24 3.88 -21.05
CA VAL A 113 11.35 4.34 -22.13
C VAL A 113 11.09 5.84 -22.03
N ARG A 114 10.86 6.38 -20.83
CA ARG A 114 10.73 7.85 -20.63
C ARG A 114 12.04 8.58 -20.96
N GLU A 115 13.17 8.06 -20.51
CA GLU A 115 14.50 8.64 -20.80
C GLU A 115 14.81 8.67 -22.29
N ALA A 116 14.28 7.71 -23.06
CA ALA A 116 14.39 7.68 -24.53
C ALA A 116 13.40 8.62 -25.25
N GLY A 117 12.58 9.39 -24.52
CA GLY A 117 11.65 10.38 -25.09
C GLY A 117 10.29 9.82 -25.50
N PHE A 118 9.97 8.56 -25.16
CA PHE A 118 8.68 7.95 -25.46
C PHE A 118 7.67 8.13 -24.33
N LYS A 119 6.38 8.07 -24.68
CA LYS A 119 5.28 8.17 -23.71
C LYS A 119 5.18 6.89 -22.88
N VAL A 120 4.98 7.05 -21.58
CA VAL A 120 4.63 5.96 -20.66
C VAL A 120 3.33 6.32 -19.97
N VAL A 121 2.28 5.53 -20.22
CA VAL A 121 0.91 5.83 -19.79
C VAL A 121 0.42 4.74 -18.84
N PRO A 122 0.05 5.06 -17.59
CA PRO A 122 -0.55 4.08 -16.70
C PRO A 122 -1.97 3.77 -17.15
N VAL A 123 -2.40 2.51 -17.10
CA VAL A 123 -3.80 2.07 -17.19
C VAL A 123 -4.18 1.50 -15.85
N VAL A 124 -4.88 2.32 -15.07
CA VAL A 124 -5.31 2.01 -13.70
C VAL A 124 -6.26 0.82 -13.68
N GLY A 125 -6.27 0.10 -12.56
CA GLY A 125 -7.08 -1.11 -12.36
C GLY A 125 -6.88 -1.69 -10.97
N ALA A 126 -7.01 -3.01 -10.86
CA ALA A 126 -6.96 -3.72 -9.59
C ALA A 126 -5.63 -3.50 -8.83
N SER A 127 -5.74 -3.37 -7.51
CA SER A 127 -4.62 -3.26 -6.58
C SER A 127 -5.00 -3.93 -5.28
N ALA A 128 -4.26 -4.98 -4.88
CA ALA A 128 -4.50 -5.69 -3.62
C ALA A 128 -4.32 -4.77 -2.40
N VAL A 129 -3.35 -3.84 -2.46
CA VAL A 129 -3.09 -2.84 -1.40
C VAL A 129 -4.30 -1.92 -1.22
N MET A 130 -4.79 -1.31 -2.31
CA MET A 130 -5.93 -0.41 -2.23
C MET A 130 -7.23 -1.15 -1.89
N GLY A 131 -7.41 -2.36 -2.43
CA GLY A 131 -8.54 -3.23 -2.09
C GLY A 131 -8.60 -3.54 -0.59
N ALA A 132 -7.49 -3.98 -0.01
CA ALA A 132 -7.40 -4.25 1.43
C ALA A 132 -7.66 -2.99 2.27
N LEU A 133 -7.00 -1.87 1.96
CA LEU A 133 -7.19 -0.60 2.68
C LEU A 133 -8.65 -0.12 2.66
N SER A 134 -9.34 -0.27 1.52
CA SER A 134 -10.70 0.21 1.33
C SER A 134 -11.73 -0.41 2.27
N VAL A 135 -11.44 -1.59 2.82
CA VAL A 135 -12.32 -2.33 3.74
C VAL A 135 -11.71 -2.52 5.14
N ALA A 136 -10.49 -2.02 5.37
CA ALA A 136 -9.77 -2.22 6.63
C ALA A 136 -10.19 -1.27 7.76
N GLY A 137 -10.98 -0.24 7.48
CA GLY A 137 -11.39 0.75 8.48
C GLY A 137 -10.29 1.71 8.92
N VAL A 138 -9.22 1.84 8.13
CA VAL A 138 -8.15 2.83 8.33
C VAL A 138 -8.73 4.24 8.18
N THR A 139 -8.49 5.11 9.16
CA THR A 139 -9.01 6.50 9.16
C THR A 139 -7.90 7.54 8.97
N GLU A 140 -6.65 7.11 9.06
CA GLU A 140 -5.49 7.95 8.95
C GLU A 140 -5.29 8.43 7.50
N PRO A 141 -4.86 9.68 7.31
CA PRO A 141 -4.73 10.26 5.97
C PRO A 141 -3.54 9.69 5.18
N ASN A 142 -2.58 9.07 5.87
CA ASN A 142 -1.35 8.55 5.29
C ASN A 142 -1.20 7.08 5.67
N PHE A 143 -0.57 6.29 4.80
CA PHE A 143 -0.12 4.93 5.10
C PHE A 143 1.26 4.69 4.48
N TYR A 144 1.96 3.68 4.97
CA TYR A 144 3.22 3.22 4.41
C TYR A 144 3.04 1.84 3.79
N PHE A 145 3.38 1.68 2.51
CA PHE A 145 3.37 0.37 1.85
C PHE A 145 4.80 -0.18 1.74
N ASN A 146 5.05 -1.32 2.38
CA ASN A 146 6.36 -1.97 2.44
C ASN A 146 6.62 -2.96 1.28
N GLY A 147 5.57 -3.54 0.70
CA GLY A 147 5.70 -4.77 -0.08
C GLY A 147 5.93 -6.00 0.81
N PHE A 148 6.72 -6.97 0.34
CA PHE A 148 7.00 -8.19 1.08
C PHE A 148 7.98 -7.98 2.25
N LEU A 149 7.72 -8.67 3.36
CA LEU A 149 8.65 -8.71 4.50
C LEU A 149 9.93 -9.51 4.21
N PRO A 150 11.05 -9.18 4.88
CA PRO A 150 12.26 -10.00 4.82
C PRO A 150 11.97 -11.46 5.23
N PRO A 151 12.51 -12.46 4.51
CA PRO A 151 12.25 -13.87 4.80
C PRO A 151 12.91 -14.33 6.11
N LYS A 152 14.06 -13.74 6.46
CA LYS A 152 14.81 -14.09 7.67
C LYS A 152 14.24 -13.37 8.89
N SER A 153 13.95 -14.12 9.95
CA SER A 153 13.35 -13.58 11.19
C SER A 153 14.14 -12.40 11.78
N GLY A 154 15.47 -12.48 11.88
CA GLY A 154 16.27 -11.38 12.42
C GLY A 154 16.19 -10.07 11.61
N GLU A 155 16.10 -10.14 10.28
CA GLU A 155 15.91 -8.96 9.42
C GLU A 155 14.48 -8.44 9.51
N ARG A 156 13.49 -9.35 9.56
CA ARG A 156 12.07 -9.02 9.71
C ARG A 156 11.78 -8.34 11.06
N GLN A 157 12.26 -8.89 12.17
CA GLN A 157 12.12 -8.30 13.50
C GLN A 157 12.74 -6.90 13.57
N LYS A 158 13.94 -6.70 13.00
CA LYS A 158 14.59 -5.38 12.92
C LYS A 158 13.75 -4.37 12.13
N LEU A 159 13.08 -4.82 11.06
CA LEU A 159 12.18 -3.97 10.29
C LEU A 159 10.91 -3.66 11.07
N LEU A 160 10.24 -4.67 11.64
CA LEU A 160 9.01 -4.53 12.42
C LEU A 160 9.21 -3.60 13.64
N ALA A 161 10.37 -3.68 14.30
CA ALA A 161 10.70 -2.82 15.44
C ALA A 161 10.69 -1.32 15.08
N LYS A 162 10.96 -0.95 13.83
CA LYS A 162 10.86 0.45 13.37
C LYS A 162 9.43 0.98 13.38
N TRP A 163 8.44 0.10 13.38
CA TRP A 163 7.01 0.45 13.34
C TRP A 163 6.31 0.30 14.67
N ALA A 164 7.02 -0.06 15.75
CA ALA A 164 6.43 -0.23 17.08
C ALA A 164 5.60 1.00 17.49
N GLN A 165 6.13 2.20 17.22
CA GLN A 165 5.51 3.49 17.53
C GLN A 165 4.96 4.21 16.29
N ALA A 166 4.83 3.53 15.14
CA ALA A 166 4.29 4.16 13.93
C ALA A 166 2.86 4.62 14.18
N ASP A 167 2.58 5.90 13.94
CA ASP A 167 1.26 6.54 14.09
C ASP A 167 0.45 6.55 12.77
N PHE A 168 0.89 5.76 11.80
CA PHE A 168 0.24 5.51 10.52
C PHE A 168 0.15 3.99 10.26
N PRO A 169 -0.82 3.55 9.44
CA PRO A 169 -0.94 2.16 9.02
C PRO A 169 0.24 1.74 8.15
N VAL A 170 0.68 0.49 8.34
CA VAL A 170 1.74 -0.15 7.56
C VAL A 170 1.15 -1.33 6.79
N VAL A 171 1.17 -1.25 5.48
CA VAL A 171 0.65 -2.27 4.56
C VAL A 171 1.77 -3.14 4.01
N MET A 172 1.56 -4.45 3.97
CA MET A 172 2.57 -5.45 3.65
C MET A 172 1.95 -6.61 2.89
N PHE A 173 2.76 -7.28 2.07
CA PHE A 173 2.41 -8.58 1.49
C PHE A 173 3.04 -9.72 2.27
N GLU A 174 2.33 -10.84 2.36
CA GLU A 174 2.87 -12.07 2.94
C GLU A 174 2.40 -13.33 2.19
N THR A 175 3.19 -14.40 2.30
CA THR A 175 2.91 -15.69 1.65
C THR A 175 2.49 -16.76 2.66
N PRO A 176 1.73 -17.81 2.22
CA PRO A 176 1.26 -18.89 3.07
C PRO A 176 2.32 -19.55 3.94
N HIS A 177 3.51 -19.75 3.37
CA HIS A 177 4.60 -20.45 4.04
C HIS A 177 5.34 -19.61 5.08
N ARG A 178 5.03 -18.30 5.16
CA ARG A 178 5.73 -17.35 6.04
C ARG A 178 4.82 -16.67 7.05
N ILE A 179 3.50 -16.66 6.83
CA ILE A 179 2.56 -15.91 7.68
C ILE A 179 2.64 -16.28 9.16
N GLU A 180 2.75 -17.56 9.49
CA GLU A 180 2.86 -17.99 10.89
C GLU A 180 4.10 -17.43 11.58
N ALA A 181 5.26 -17.48 10.90
CA ALA A 181 6.51 -16.94 11.43
C ALA A 181 6.47 -15.40 11.52
N THR A 182 5.83 -14.73 10.56
CA THR A 182 5.61 -13.29 10.59
C THR A 182 4.73 -12.87 11.77
N LEU A 183 3.59 -13.55 11.99
CA LEU A 183 2.71 -13.28 13.13
C LEU A 183 3.38 -13.59 14.46
N ALA A 184 4.24 -14.62 14.54
CA ALA A 184 5.04 -14.89 15.72
C ALA A 184 6.00 -13.74 16.06
N ASP A 185 6.72 -13.22 15.06
CA ASP A 185 7.62 -12.07 15.28
C ASP A 185 6.86 -10.79 15.65
N MET A 186 5.68 -10.56 15.05
CA MET A 186 4.82 -9.42 15.39
C MET A 186 4.26 -9.54 16.81
N ALA A 187 3.84 -10.74 17.22
CA ALA A 187 3.28 -10.98 18.56
C ALA A 187 4.31 -10.75 19.67
N VAL A 188 5.60 -10.99 19.40
CA VAL A 188 6.69 -10.67 20.33
C VAL A 188 6.85 -9.15 20.51
N LEU A 189 6.66 -8.36 19.44
CA LEU A 189 6.94 -6.92 19.47
C LEU A 189 5.73 -6.08 19.88
N PHE A 190 4.52 -6.46 19.47
CA PHE A 190 3.32 -5.66 19.69
C PHE A 190 2.04 -6.54 19.64
N PRO A 191 1.85 -7.44 20.63
CA PRO A 191 0.78 -8.47 20.61
C PRO A 191 -0.63 -7.89 20.54
N GLU A 192 -0.87 -6.76 21.22
CA GLU A 192 -2.18 -6.09 21.31
C GLU A 192 -2.44 -5.09 20.18
N ARG A 193 -1.50 -4.97 19.24
CA ARG A 193 -1.65 -4.05 18.13
C ARG A 193 -2.71 -4.55 17.16
N SER A 194 -3.59 -3.65 16.74
CA SER A 194 -4.61 -3.98 15.75
C SER A 194 -3.96 -4.31 14.40
N LEU A 195 -4.43 -5.40 13.79
CA LEU A 195 -3.99 -5.96 12.53
C LEU A 195 -5.21 -6.35 11.70
N THR A 196 -5.24 -5.94 10.44
CA THR A 196 -6.14 -6.51 9.44
C THR A 196 -5.36 -7.44 8.53
N LEU A 197 -5.87 -8.66 8.33
CA LEU A 197 -5.38 -9.63 7.35
C LEU A 197 -6.45 -9.80 6.28
N ALA A 198 -6.13 -9.41 5.05
CA ALA A 198 -6.96 -9.60 3.87
C ALA A 198 -6.38 -10.76 3.04
N ARG A 199 -7.14 -11.82 2.87
CA ARG A 199 -6.73 -13.07 2.21
C ARG A 199 -7.55 -13.28 0.95
N GLU A 200 -6.87 -13.67 -0.14
CA GLU A 200 -7.51 -14.09 -1.39
C GLU A 200 -8.51 -13.05 -1.93
N ILE A 201 -8.14 -11.77 -1.86
CA ILE A 201 -8.98 -10.64 -2.29
C ILE A 201 -9.47 -10.87 -3.72
N THR A 202 -10.77 -10.68 -3.93
CA THR A 202 -11.56 -10.91 -5.17
C THR A 202 -11.79 -12.38 -5.53
N LYS A 203 -11.16 -13.35 -4.87
CA LYS A 203 -11.27 -14.79 -5.20
C LYS A 203 -12.39 -15.47 -4.39
N THR A 204 -12.66 -16.75 -4.71
CA THR A 204 -13.74 -17.54 -4.07
C THR A 204 -13.65 -17.62 -2.55
N PHE A 205 -12.42 -17.66 -2.00
CA PHE A 205 -12.19 -17.78 -0.57
C PHE A 205 -11.74 -16.46 0.06
N GLU A 206 -12.20 -15.33 -0.46
CA GLU A 206 -11.92 -14.00 0.10
C GLU A 206 -12.26 -13.96 1.60
N THR A 207 -11.35 -13.44 2.42
CA THR A 207 -11.56 -13.31 3.86
C THR A 207 -10.84 -12.09 4.41
N PHE A 208 -11.51 -11.33 5.27
CA PHE A 208 -10.92 -10.23 6.03
C PHE A 208 -11.02 -10.54 7.51
N LEU A 209 -9.88 -10.67 8.17
CA LEU A 209 -9.78 -10.85 9.62
C LEU A 209 -9.27 -9.54 10.21
N SER A 210 -9.87 -9.10 11.30
CA SER A 210 -9.41 -7.93 12.07
C SER A 210 -9.46 -8.25 13.55
N GLY A 211 -8.41 -7.84 14.27
CA GLY A 211 -8.23 -8.10 15.69
C GLY A 211 -6.84 -7.67 16.12
N THR A 212 -6.41 -8.05 17.31
CA THR A 212 -5.02 -7.92 17.72
C THR A 212 -4.12 -8.90 16.96
N VAL A 213 -2.82 -8.64 16.91
CA VAL A 213 -1.85 -9.59 16.32
C VAL A 213 -2.01 -10.99 16.93
N THR A 214 -2.19 -11.08 18.25
CA THR A 214 -2.38 -12.35 18.96
C THR A 214 -3.70 -13.03 18.59
N GLU A 215 -4.79 -12.29 18.43
CA GLU A 215 -6.09 -12.82 18.01
C GLU A 215 -5.99 -13.41 16.59
N ILE A 216 -5.41 -12.66 15.64
CA ILE A 216 -5.20 -13.14 14.26
C ILE A 216 -4.32 -14.39 14.26
N GLN A 217 -3.24 -14.41 15.05
CA GLN A 217 -2.39 -15.59 15.17
C GLN A 217 -3.17 -16.80 15.70
N THR A 218 -4.03 -16.60 16.68
CA THR A 218 -4.88 -17.66 17.25
C THR A 218 -5.88 -18.16 16.21
N THR A 219 -6.51 -17.27 15.44
CA THR A 219 -7.43 -17.65 14.37
C THR A 219 -6.76 -18.53 13.32
N LEU A 220 -5.56 -18.18 12.86
CA LEU A 220 -4.82 -18.96 11.87
C LEU A 220 -4.36 -20.33 12.40
N LYS A 221 -3.99 -20.41 13.68
CA LYS A 221 -3.68 -21.69 14.34
C LYS A 221 -4.90 -22.61 14.43
N ASN A 222 -6.09 -22.05 14.65
CA ASN A 222 -7.33 -22.81 14.80
C ASN A 222 -7.95 -23.23 13.44
N ASP A 223 -7.73 -22.45 12.38
CA ASP A 223 -8.15 -22.77 11.02
C ASP A 223 -7.02 -22.56 10.01
N GLY A 224 -6.33 -23.65 9.67
CA GLY A 224 -5.22 -23.64 8.71
C GLY A 224 -5.63 -23.19 7.29
N ASN A 225 -6.93 -23.16 6.94
CA ASN A 225 -7.36 -22.59 5.66
C ASN A 225 -7.13 -21.07 5.61
N GLN A 226 -7.13 -20.39 6.77
CA GLN A 226 -6.86 -18.96 6.84
C GLN A 226 -5.39 -18.62 6.61
N ALA A 227 -4.49 -19.60 6.60
CA ALA A 227 -3.07 -19.42 6.26
C ALA A 227 -2.78 -19.68 4.77
N ARG A 228 -3.79 -19.94 3.92
CA ARG A 228 -3.62 -20.28 2.50
C ARG A 228 -3.95 -19.13 1.56
N GLY A 229 -3.24 -19.07 0.44
CA GLY A 229 -3.44 -18.07 -0.60
C GLY A 229 -2.64 -16.78 -0.37
N GLU A 230 -2.91 -15.77 -1.18
CA GLU A 230 -2.18 -14.50 -1.11
C GLU A 230 -2.77 -13.61 -0.02
N MET A 231 -1.91 -12.91 0.70
CA MET A 231 -2.31 -12.10 1.86
C MET A 231 -1.74 -10.69 1.81
N VAL A 232 -2.59 -9.73 2.16
CA VAL A 232 -2.22 -8.37 2.52
C VAL A 232 -2.42 -8.19 4.01
N LEU A 233 -1.39 -7.72 4.70
CA LEU A 233 -1.44 -7.35 6.11
C LEU A 233 -1.47 -5.83 6.24
N ILE A 234 -2.27 -5.33 7.17
CA ILE A 234 -2.35 -3.91 7.52
C ILE A 234 -2.18 -3.81 9.03
N LEU A 235 -0.96 -3.47 9.46
CA LEU A 235 -0.69 -3.13 10.84
C LEU A 235 -1.22 -1.71 11.07
N HIS A 236 -2.24 -1.57 11.93
CA HIS A 236 -2.85 -0.28 12.23
C HIS A 236 -1.89 0.62 13.04
N PRO A 237 -2.18 1.92 13.21
CA PRO A 237 -1.34 2.81 14.02
C PRO A 237 -1.18 2.43 15.48
N ALA A 238 -0.13 3.00 16.08
CA ALA A 238 0.01 3.37 17.47
C ALA A 238 -1.33 3.42 18.18
N PRO A 239 -1.72 2.52 19.12
CA PRO A 239 -2.65 3.00 20.13
C PRO A 239 -1.99 4.24 20.71
N ARG A 240 -2.55 5.41 20.40
CA ARG A 240 -2.13 6.63 21.08
C ARG A 240 -2.55 6.39 22.50
N GLU A 241 -1.57 6.27 23.40
CA GLU A 241 -1.88 6.47 24.80
C GLU A 241 -2.61 7.80 24.84
N LYS A 242 -3.90 7.77 25.19
CA LYS A 242 -4.56 8.97 25.67
C LYS A 242 -3.81 9.31 26.94
N HIS A 243 -2.74 10.07 26.80
CA HIS A 243 -2.34 10.89 27.92
C HIS A 243 -3.53 11.82 28.13
N ASP A 244 -4.33 11.55 29.16
CA ASP A 244 -5.26 12.53 29.73
C ASP A 244 -4.49 13.81 30.14
N THR A 245 -3.15 13.72 30.17
CA THR A 245 -2.20 14.80 30.39
C THR A 245 -1.54 15.24 29.09
N LEU A 246 -1.22 16.53 28.99
CA LEU A 246 -0.43 17.06 27.88
C LEU A 246 0.98 16.42 27.86
N PRO A 247 1.66 16.29 26.70
CA PRO A 247 3.02 15.75 26.64
C PRO A 247 3.97 16.46 27.62
N ASP A 248 4.95 15.76 28.21
CA ASP A 248 5.86 16.35 29.21
C ASP A 248 6.58 17.61 28.71
N ALA A 249 6.99 17.61 27.44
CA ALA A 249 7.57 18.79 26.80
C ALA A 249 6.59 19.98 26.77
N THR A 250 5.32 19.70 26.47
CA THR A 250 4.23 20.69 26.49
C THR A 250 3.97 21.20 27.91
N GLN A 251 3.94 20.31 28.90
CA GLN A 251 3.81 20.69 30.31
C GLN A 251 4.98 21.56 30.76
N ASN A 252 6.21 21.23 30.36
CA ASN A 252 7.40 21.99 30.72
C ASN A 252 7.37 23.41 30.12
N VAL A 253 7.03 23.53 28.83
CA VAL A 253 6.81 24.84 28.18
C VAL A 253 5.74 25.65 28.93
N MET A 254 4.63 25.01 29.30
CA MET A 254 3.57 25.67 30.06
C MET A 254 4.02 26.11 31.45
N LYS A 255 4.81 25.31 32.18
CA LYS A 255 5.36 25.67 33.50
C LYS A 255 6.26 26.90 33.44
N ILE A 256 7.19 26.93 32.47
CA ILE A 256 8.11 28.04 32.29
C ILE A 256 7.34 29.32 31.96
N LEU A 257 6.37 29.26 31.03
CA LEU A 257 5.58 30.43 30.65
C LEU A 257 4.64 30.89 31.76
N ALA A 258 4.05 29.98 32.53
CA ALA A 258 3.14 30.31 33.62
C ALA A 258 3.84 30.94 34.83
N ALA A 259 5.15 30.73 34.99
CA ALA A 259 5.96 31.38 36.01
C ALA A 259 6.16 32.89 35.73
N GLU A 260 6.22 33.26 34.45
CA GLU A 260 6.57 34.63 34.03
C GLU A 260 5.37 35.42 33.50
N LEU A 261 4.27 34.76 33.12
CA LEU A 261 3.14 35.37 32.42
C LEU A 261 1.79 35.02 33.05
N PRO A 262 0.76 35.88 32.85
CA PRO A 262 -0.61 35.53 33.19
C PRO A 262 -1.04 34.22 32.50
N THR A 263 -1.74 33.36 33.24
CA THR A 263 -2.11 31.99 32.81
C THR A 263 -2.75 31.94 31.42
N LYS A 264 -3.60 32.91 31.08
CA LYS A 264 -4.26 33.01 29.77
C LYS A 264 -3.27 33.29 28.62
N GLN A 265 -2.25 34.10 28.88
CA GLN A 265 -1.21 34.45 27.91
C GLN A 265 -0.18 33.31 27.78
N ALA A 266 0.20 32.69 28.90
CA ALA A 266 1.04 31.49 28.91
C ALA A 266 0.42 30.35 28.08
N ALA A 267 -0.88 30.06 28.28
CA ALA A 267 -1.59 29.02 27.53
C ALA A 267 -1.68 29.31 26.02
N GLU A 268 -1.80 30.59 25.63
CA GLU A 268 -1.81 30.96 24.22
C GLU A 268 -0.45 30.79 23.55
N LEU A 269 0.62 31.19 24.22
CA LEU A 269 1.98 31.04 23.69
C LEU A 269 2.41 29.57 23.68
N ALA A 270 2.09 28.81 24.73
CA ALA A 270 2.33 27.37 24.77
C ALA A 270 1.64 26.66 23.60
N ALA A 271 0.36 26.98 23.32
CA ALA A 271 -0.37 26.41 22.20
C ALA A 271 0.30 26.72 20.85
N LYS A 272 0.83 27.94 20.67
CA LYS A 272 1.57 28.32 19.46
C LYS A 272 2.90 27.60 19.33
N ILE A 273 3.57 27.30 20.43
CA ILE A 273 4.89 26.64 20.46
C ILE A 273 4.75 25.13 20.26
N THR A 274 3.76 24.50 20.89
CA THR A 274 3.64 23.05 20.97
C THR A 274 2.62 22.47 19.98
N GLY A 275 1.72 23.32 19.45
CA GLY A 275 0.61 22.89 18.59
C GLY A 275 -0.57 22.30 19.36
N GLU A 276 -0.51 22.25 20.69
CA GLU A 276 -1.55 21.66 21.54
C GLU A 276 -2.71 22.62 21.82
N GLY A 277 -3.85 22.06 22.24
CA GLY A 277 -5.07 22.82 22.49
C GLY A 277 -4.91 23.85 23.62
N LYS A 278 -5.11 25.14 23.32
CA LYS A 278 -5.08 26.25 24.30
C LYS A 278 -5.96 26.01 25.53
N LYS A 279 -7.12 25.36 25.36
CA LYS A 279 -8.03 25.05 26.47
C LYS A 279 -7.40 24.05 27.44
N ALA A 280 -6.86 22.94 26.93
CA ALA A 280 -6.18 21.93 27.75
C ALA A 280 -4.98 22.51 28.51
N LEU A 281 -4.20 23.37 27.86
CA LEU A 281 -3.07 24.07 28.48
C LEU A 281 -3.50 25.04 29.59
N TYR A 282 -4.62 25.73 29.40
CA TYR A 282 -5.17 26.64 30.41
C TYR A 282 -5.72 25.90 31.63
N ASP A 283 -6.48 24.83 31.39
CA ASP A 283 -7.06 23.99 32.44
C ASP A 283 -5.96 23.34 33.30
N LEU A 284 -4.90 22.82 32.66
CA LEU A 284 -3.71 22.27 33.35
C LEU A 284 -3.04 23.28 34.31
N ALA A 285 -2.92 24.54 33.89
CA ALA A 285 -2.29 25.56 34.73
C ALA A 285 -3.20 26.04 35.88
N LEU A 286 -4.52 25.93 35.75
CA LEU A 286 -5.44 26.16 36.86
C LEU A 286 -5.35 25.04 37.90
N GLU A 287 -5.19 23.78 37.47
CA GLU A 287 -4.96 22.65 38.37
C GLU A 287 -3.68 22.84 39.19
N TRP A 288 -2.57 23.25 38.58
CA TRP A 288 -1.33 23.53 39.31
C TRP A 288 -1.48 24.64 40.35
N LYS A 289 -2.27 25.68 40.07
CA LYS A 289 -2.54 26.74 41.05
C LYS A 289 -3.38 26.26 42.22
N ARG A 290 -4.41 25.45 41.95
CA ARG A 290 -5.24 24.84 43.02
C ARG A 290 -4.40 23.96 43.95
N VAL A 291 -3.52 23.14 43.40
CA VAL A 291 -2.62 22.28 44.19
C VAL A 291 -1.59 23.10 44.98
N SER A 292 -1.19 24.28 44.51
CA SER A 292 -0.28 25.17 45.21
C SER A 292 -0.95 26.02 46.30
N ASP A 293 -2.27 26.20 46.27
CA ASP A 293 -3.03 26.97 47.26
C ASP A 293 -3.55 26.06 48.42
N ASP A 294 -3.54 24.74 48.24
CA ASP A 294 -3.96 23.72 49.23
C ASP A 294 -2.79 23.17 50.09
N VAL A 295 -1.56 23.69 49.93
CA VAL A 295 -0.33 23.33 50.69
C VAL A 295 0.18 24.54 51.47
#